data_AF-A0A939GUD1-F1
#
_entry.id   AF-A0A939GUD1-F1
#
_cell.length_a   1.000
_cell.length_b   1.000
_cell.length_c   1.000
_cell.angle_alpha   90.00
_cell.angle_beta   90.00
_cell.angle_gamma   90.00
#
_symmetry.space_group_name_H-M   'P 1'
#
loop_
_entity.id
_entity.type
_entity.pdbx_description
1 polymer ?
#
loop_
_entity_poly.entity_id
_entity_poly.type
_entity_poly.pdbx_seq_one_letter_code
_entity_poly.pdbx_strand_id
1 'polypeptide(L)'
;MTDTPISLDKAITQGLSEVTRERTLSTHAQQMGSGNPKIINFRGDIAENYQYDKIKPLSSKAQAMGNVVIIQGESQKTGQTAHYQILANQWGLLEALARLD
;
A
#
# COMPACT_ATOMS: atom_id res chain seq x y z
N MET A 1 -15.22 -8.55 13.42
CA MET A 1 -14.39 -8.37 12.22
C MET A 1 -13.30 -9.41 12.33
N THR A 2 -13.30 -10.41 11.46
CA THR A 2 -12.28 -11.46 11.47
C THR A 2 -10.97 -10.85 10.99
N ASP A 3 -10.04 -10.62 11.92
CA ASP A 3 -8.63 -10.35 11.62
C ASP A 3 -8.11 -11.55 10.84
N THR A 4 -8.25 -11.50 9.52
CA THR A 4 -7.59 -12.46 8.65
C THR A 4 -6.11 -12.14 8.76
N PRO A 5 -5.27 -13.10 9.17
CA PRO A 5 -3.84 -12.86 9.29
C PRO A 5 -3.30 -12.35 7.96
N ILE A 6 -2.58 -11.23 7.98
CA ILE A 6 -2.00 -10.65 6.77
C ILE A 6 -0.84 -11.56 6.32
N SER A 7 -0.92 -12.06 5.08
CA SER A 7 0.10 -12.92 4.47
C SER A 7 1.36 -12.10 4.18
N LEU A 8 2.33 -12.15 5.10
CA LEU A 8 3.62 -11.47 4.95
C LEU A 8 4.63 -12.22 4.08
N ASP A 9 4.38 -13.50 3.77
CA ASP A 9 5.20 -14.29 2.86
C ASP A 9 5.22 -13.73 1.43
N LYS A 10 4.20 -12.95 1.06
CA LYS A 10 4.12 -12.23 -0.21
C LYS A 10 4.71 -10.81 -0.15
N ALA A 11 5.17 -10.36 1.02
CA ALA A 11 5.69 -9.00 1.19
C ALA A 11 7.10 -8.84 0.60
N ILE A 12 7.33 -7.72 -0.08
CA ILE A 12 8.62 -7.36 -0.67
C ILE A 12 9.42 -6.57 0.37
N THR A 13 10.45 -7.16 0.96
CA THR A 13 11.24 -6.50 2.02
C THR A 13 12.42 -5.67 1.51
N GLN A 14 12.81 -5.85 0.25
CA GLN A 14 13.95 -5.16 -0.34
C GLN A 14 13.75 -3.64 -0.37
N GLY A 15 14.75 -2.90 0.10
CA GLY A 15 14.74 -1.43 0.10
C GLY A 15 13.87 -0.80 1.20
N LEU A 16 13.27 -1.61 2.07
CA LEU A 16 12.54 -1.11 3.24
C LEU A 16 13.48 -0.87 4.42
N SER A 17 13.44 0.35 4.92
CA SER A 17 14.14 0.81 6.13
C SER A 17 13.15 1.52 7.06
N GLU A 18 13.61 1.83 8.27
CA GLU A 18 12.84 2.66 9.20
C GLU A 18 12.50 4.03 8.60
N VAL A 19 13.44 4.64 7.88
CA VAL A 19 13.24 5.94 7.21
C VAL A 19 12.12 5.86 6.17
N THR A 20 12.12 4.81 5.34
CA THR A 20 11.06 4.64 4.33
C THR A 20 9.73 4.28 4.97
N ARG A 21 9.72 3.51 6.07
CA ARG A 21 8.53 3.19 6.85
C ARG A 21 7.86 4.47 7.37
N GLU A 22 8.62 5.32 8.06
CA GLU A 22 8.11 6.58 8.62
C GLU A 22 7.58 7.51 7.53
N ARG A 23 8.34 7.68 6.43
CA ARG A 23 7.90 8.48 5.28
C ARG A 23 6.59 7.96 4.69
N THR A 24 6.46 6.64 4.53
CA THR A 24 5.27 6.01 3.95
C THR A 24 4.04 6.21 4.84
N LEU A 25 4.18 5.99 6.15
CA LEU A 25 3.10 6.22 7.12
C LEU A 25 2.65 7.69 7.12
N SER A 26 3.60 8.62 7.16
CA SER A 26 3.32 10.07 7.15
C SER A 26 2.60 10.49 5.85
N THR A 27 3.11 10.03 4.70
CA THR A 27 2.54 10.36 3.38
C THR A 27 1.13 9.80 3.24
N HIS A 28 0.89 8.56 3.67
CA HIS A 28 -0.44 7.96 3.67
C HIS A 28 -1.42 8.73 4.55
N ALA A 29 -1.02 9.05 5.79
CA ALA A 29 -1.86 9.83 6.71
C ALA A 29 -2.21 11.21 6.13
N GLN A 30 -1.25 11.91 5.54
CA GLN A 30 -1.47 13.21 4.90
C GLN A 30 -2.46 13.11 3.73
N GLN A 31 -2.30 12.12 2.85
CA GLN A 31 -3.19 11.93 1.70
C GLN A 31 -4.62 11.62 2.14
N MET A 32 -4.78 10.79 3.18
CA MET A 32 -6.10 10.44 3.72
C MET A 32 -6.76 11.60 4.47
N GLY A 33 -5.99 12.47 5.13
CA GLY A 33 -6.51 13.65 5.83
C GLY A 33 -7.01 14.79 4.92
N SER A 34 -6.65 14.76 3.62
CA SER A 34 -7.01 15.80 2.64
C SER A 34 -8.46 15.74 2.12
N GLY A 35 -9.26 14.78 2.59
CA GLY A 35 -10.68 14.63 2.22
C GLY A 35 -10.94 13.80 0.97
N ASN A 36 -9.92 13.52 0.14
CA ASN A 36 -10.00 12.60 -0.99
C ASN A 36 -8.79 11.65 -0.99
N PRO A 37 -8.97 10.36 -0.63
CA PRO A 37 -7.91 9.36 -0.73
C PRO A 37 -7.32 9.34 -2.14
N LYS A 38 -6.01 9.56 -2.26
CA LYS A 38 -5.34 9.45 -3.55
C LYS A 38 -5.29 7.98 -3.97
N ILE A 39 -5.48 7.76 -5.27
CA ILE A 39 -5.33 6.46 -5.89
C ILE A 39 -3.85 6.09 -5.93
N ILE A 40 -3.55 4.85 -5.55
CA ILE A 40 -2.19 4.29 -5.50
C ILE A 40 -2.00 3.39 -6.72
N ASN A 41 -0.95 3.61 -7.49
CA ASN A 41 -0.59 2.73 -8.59
C ASN A 41 0.36 1.64 -8.10
N PHE A 42 0.37 0.49 -8.76
CA PHE A 42 1.46 -0.47 -8.60
C PHE A 42 2.79 0.12 -9.07
N ARG A 43 3.89 -0.26 -8.40
CA ARG A 43 5.24 0.14 -8.80
C ARG A 43 5.52 -0.31 -10.23
N GLY A 44 6.24 0.51 -10.99
CA GLY A 44 6.37 0.35 -12.45
C GLY A 44 6.92 -1.00 -12.89
N ASP A 45 7.82 -1.60 -12.11
CA ASP A 45 8.42 -2.92 -12.39
C ASP A 45 7.47 -4.11 -12.22
N ILE A 46 6.35 -3.93 -11.50
CA ILE A 46 5.36 -4.98 -11.26
C ILE A 46 3.97 -4.63 -11.79
N ALA A 47 3.77 -3.40 -12.29
CA ALA A 47 2.45 -2.92 -12.69
C ALA A 47 1.80 -3.83 -13.74
N GLU A 48 2.57 -4.38 -14.69
CA GLU A 48 2.08 -5.33 -15.70
C GLU A 48 1.51 -6.63 -15.09
N ASN A 49 2.13 -7.14 -14.03
CA ASN A 49 1.66 -8.34 -13.33
C ASN A 49 0.27 -8.12 -12.71
N TYR A 50 -0.05 -6.87 -12.37
CA TYR A 50 -1.36 -6.44 -11.88
C TYR A 50 -2.19 -5.76 -12.98
N GLN A 51 -1.81 -5.94 -14.25
CA GLN A 51 -2.46 -5.35 -15.42
C GLN A 51 -2.65 -3.82 -15.34
N TYR A 52 -1.77 -3.07 -14.66
CA TYR A 52 -1.95 -1.64 -14.39
C TYR A 52 -3.23 -1.31 -13.61
N ASP A 53 -3.64 -2.19 -12.70
CA ASP A 53 -4.68 -1.89 -11.72
C ASP A 53 -4.25 -0.72 -10.81
N LYS A 54 -5.24 -0.16 -10.13
CA LYS A 54 -5.11 0.98 -9.23
C LYS A 54 -5.83 0.68 -7.94
N ILE A 55 -5.22 1.09 -6.83
CA ILE A 55 -5.73 0.80 -5.49
C ILE A 55 -6.33 2.06 -4.90
N LYS A 56 -7.60 1.98 -4.51
CA LYS A 56 -8.27 3.00 -3.70
C LYS A 56 -8.09 2.64 -2.22
N PRO A 57 -7.36 3.42 -1.42
CA PRO A 57 -7.25 3.17 0.01
C PRO A 57 -8.62 3.26 0.68
N LEU A 58 -8.92 2.33 1.59
CA LEU A 58 -10.22 2.26 2.28
C LEU A 58 -10.19 2.80 3.72
N SER A 59 -9.00 2.95 4.29
CA SER A 59 -8.82 3.37 5.68
C SER A 59 -7.66 4.35 5.81
N SER A 60 -7.77 5.30 6.73
CA SER A 60 -6.66 6.19 7.08
C SER A 60 -5.57 5.49 7.90
N LYS A 61 -5.90 4.34 8.49
CA LYS A 61 -4.96 3.54 9.28
C LYS A 61 -4.16 2.62 8.36
N ALA A 62 -2.89 2.96 8.19
CA ALA A 62 -1.88 2.02 7.71
C ALA A 62 -1.29 1.25 8.90
N GLN A 63 -0.97 -0.03 8.69
CA GLN A 63 -0.32 -0.88 9.69
C GLN A 63 1.15 -1.03 9.33
N ALA A 64 2.03 -0.93 10.33
CA ALA A 64 3.44 -1.24 10.18
C ALA A 64 3.73 -2.63 10.75
N MET A 65 4.39 -3.47 9.97
CA MET A 65 4.89 -4.78 10.39
C MET A 65 6.40 -4.82 10.10
N GLY A 66 7.19 -4.51 11.12
CA GLY A 66 8.60 -4.16 10.91
C GLY A 66 8.72 -2.92 10.01
N ASN A 67 9.49 -3.03 8.92
CA ASN A 67 9.65 -1.95 7.93
C ASN A 67 8.60 -1.97 6.80
N VAL A 68 7.70 -2.95 6.81
CA VAL A 68 6.61 -3.07 5.83
C VAL A 68 5.44 -2.19 6.28
N VAL A 69 4.87 -1.43 5.34
CA VAL A 69 3.65 -0.66 5.56
C VAL A 69 2.52 -1.24 4.72
N ILE A 70 1.40 -1.51 5.36
CA ILE A 70 0.27 -2.25 4.80
C ILE A 70 -0.98 -1.40 4.95
N ILE A 71 -1.81 -1.40 3.91
CA ILE A 71 -3.12 -0.77 3.92
C ILE A 71 -4.18 -1.75 3.43
N GLN A 72 -5.42 -1.51 3.84
CA GLN A 72 -6.57 -2.10 3.17
C GLN A 72 -6.98 -1.20 1.99
N GLY A 73 -7.18 -1.80 0.83
CA GLY A 73 -7.55 -1.09 -0.38
C GLY A 73 -8.54 -1.87 -1.24
N GLU A 74 -9.20 -1.16 -2.14
CA GLU A 74 -10.08 -1.72 -3.18
C GLU A 74 -9.41 -1.60 -4.54
N SER A 75 -9.38 -2.70 -5.28
CA SER A 75 -8.99 -2.73 -6.69
C SER A 75 -9.98 -1.93 -7.53
N GLN A 76 -9.52 -0.94 -8.29
CA GLN A 76 -10.40 -0.17 -9.18
C GLN A 76 -10.86 -0.97 -10.40
N LYS A 77 -10.14 -2.03 -10.77
CA LYS A 77 -10.56 -2.93 -11.86
C LYS A 77 -11.58 -3.97 -11.43
N THR A 78 -11.38 -4.59 -10.27
CA THR A 78 -12.15 -5.77 -9.87
C THR A 78 -13.16 -5.49 -8.76
N GLY A 79 -13.04 -4.35 -8.07
CA GLY A 79 -13.83 -4.04 -6.86
C GLY A 79 -13.45 -4.90 -5.65
N GLN A 80 -12.46 -5.78 -5.77
CA GLN A 80 -12.05 -6.65 -4.66
C GLN A 80 -11.27 -5.86 -3.62
N THR A 81 -11.63 -6.09 -2.35
CA THR A 81 -10.88 -5.60 -1.21
C THR A 81 -9.77 -6.57 -0.84
N ALA A 82 -8.56 -6.06 -0.62
CA ALA A 82 -7.42 -6.83 -0.15
C ALA A 82 -6.46 -5.96 0.67
N HIS A 83 -5.43 -6.59 1.23
CA HIS A 83 -4.30 -5.89 1.84
C HIS A 83 -3.22 -5.65 0.80
N TYR A 84 -2.64 -4.46 0.82
CA TYR A 84 -1.56 -4.07 -0.08
C TYR A 84 -0.39 -3.54 0.72
N GLN A 85 0.79 -4.02 0.39
CA GLN A 85 2.02 -3.37 0.82
C GLN A 85 2.22 -2.10 -0.01
N ILE A 86 2.53 -0.99 0.66
CA ILE A 86 2.83 0.28 0.01
C ILE A 86 4.18 0.84 0.43
N LEU A 87 4.72 1.73 -0.39
CA LEU A 87 5.94 2.49 -0.14
C LEU A 87 5.79 3.91 -0.69
N ALA A 88 6.27 4.91 0.05
CA ALA A 88 6.52 6.24 -0.48
C ALA A 88 7.86 6.28 -1.21
N ASN A 89 7.83 6.60 -2.51
CA ASN A 89 9.03 6.74 -3.31
C ASN A 89 9.79 8.05 -2.98
N GLN A 90 10.90 8.31 -3.69
CA GLN A 90 11.74 9.50 -3.46
C GLN A 90 11.02 10.85 -3.68
N TRP A 91 9.91 10.84 -4.42
CA TRP A 91 9.07 12.01 -4.72
C TRP A 91 7.86 12.13 -3.78
N GLY A 92 7.72 11.25 -2.78
CA GLY A 92 6.57 11.25 -1.87
C GLY A 92 5.28 10.74 -2.51
N LEU A 93 5.37 9.99 -3.61
CA LEU A 93 4.23 9.27 -4.19
C LEU A 93 4.14 7.88 -3.58
N LEU A 94 2.92 7.45 -3.25
CA LEU A 94 2.67 6.11 -2.76
C LEU A 94 2.54 5.14 -3.95
N GLU A 95 3.23 4.01 -3.82
CA GLU A 95 3.21 2.92 -4.79
C GLU A 95 2.87 1.61 -4.07
N ALA A 96 2.04 0.78 -4.69
CA ALA A 96 1.78 -0.58 -4.21
C ALA A 96 2.91 -1.50 -4.67
N LEU A 97 3.46 -2.27 -3.74
CA LEU A 97 4.56 -3.21 -3.96
C LEU A 97 4.08 -4.66 -4.05
N ALA A 98 3.01 -5.01 -3.36
CA ALA A 98 2.45 -6.36 -3.39
C ALA A 98 1.00 -6.36 -2.90
N ARG A 99 0.24 -7.37 -3.32
CA ARG A 99 -1.03 -7.78 -2.71
C ARG A 99 -0.73 -8.91 -1.70
N LEU A 100 -1.26 -8.79 -0.49
CA LEU A 100 -0.95 -9.64 0.69
C LEU A 100 -2.16 -10.47 1.16
N ASP A 101 -3.02 -10.86 0.22
CA ASP A 101 -4.21 -11.71 0.41
C ASP A 101 -3.92 -12.99 1.21
#